data_AF-A0A2P2J679-F1
#
_entry.id   AF-A0A2P2J679-F1
#
_cell.length_a   1.000
_cell.length_b   1.000
_cell.length_c   1.000
_cell.angle_alpha   90.00
_cell.angle_beta   90.00
_cell.angle_gamma   90.00
#
_symmetry.space_group_name_H-M   'P 1'
#
loop_
_entity.id
_entity.type
_entity.pdbx_description
1 polymer ?
#
loop_
_entity_poly.entity_id
_entity_poly.type
_entity_poly.pdbx_seq_one_letter_code
_entity_poly.pdbx_strand_id
1 'polypeptide(L)'
;MGLQVLWSFGLACLDFYALRRKRDLQNPVLVSLFVVGDWVTALLSLAAACSSAGVQVLYARDLSICRLDNDLECSRFEVAIILAFLTWLLVGASSHVMFWLLASI
;
A
#
# COMPACT_ATOMS: atom_id res chain seq x y z
N MET A 1 6.95 1.78 -3.66
CA MET A 1 5.60 1.60 -4.24
C MET A 1 5.54 0.59 -5.38
N GLY A 2 6.56 0.42 -6.24
CA GLY A 2 6.52 -0.59 -7.32
C GLY A 2 6.29 -2.03 -6.84
N LEU A 3 6.89 -2.42 -5.72
CA LEU A 3 6.65 -3.74 -5.11
C LEU A 3 5.19 -3.93 -4.66
N GLN A 4 4.56 -2.90 -4.11
CA GLN A 4 3.15 -2.95 -3.72
C GLN A 4 2.23 -3.12 -4.94
N VAL A 5 2.54 -2.46 -6.05
CA VAL A 5 1.79 -2.62 -7.31
C VAL A 5 1.93 -4.04 -7.85
N LEU A 6 3.16 -4.58 -7.90
CA LEU A 6 3.40 -5.96 -8.33
C LEU A 6 2.70 -6.98 -7.42
N TRP A 7 2.71 -6.74 -6.10
CA TRP A 7 2.04 -7.58 -5.12
C TRP A 7 0.52 -7.57 -5.30
N SER A 8 -0.09 -6.38 -5.34
CA SER A 8 -1.53 -6.23 -5.58
C SER A 8 -1.96 -6.79 -6.94
N PHE A 9 -1.15 -6.63 -7.98
CA PHE A 9 -1.42 -7.23 -9.29
C PHE A 9 -1.36 -8.76 -9.26
N GLY A 10 -0.37 -9.32 -8.58
CA GLY A 10 -0.26 -10.77 -8.38
C GLY A 10 -1.47 -11.35 -7.65
N LEU A 11 -1.91 -10.69 -6.57
CA LEU A 11 -3.14 -11.03 -5.84
C LEU A 11 -4.37 -10.98 -6.75
N ALA A 12 -4.55 -9.89 -7.51
CA ALA A 12 -5.68 -9.74 -8.42
C ALA A 12 -5.71 -10.83 -9.51
N CYS A 13 -4.54 -11.22 -10.04
CA CYS A 13 -4.44 -12.33 -10.99
C CYS A 13 -4.80 -13.68 -10.35
N LEU A 14 -4.37 -13.92 -9.10
CA LEU A 14 -4.71 -15.14 -8.35
C LEU A 14 -6.20 -15.21 -8.04
N ASP A 15 -6.83 -14.10 -7.64
CA ASP A 15 -8.28 -14.02 -7.40
C ASP A 15 -9.07 -14.25 -8.70
N PHE A 16 -8.63 -13.66 -9.82
CA PHE A 16 -9.25 -13.93 -11.11
C PHE A 16 -9.12 -15.41 -11.51
N TYR A 17 -7.96 -16.00 -11.28
CA TYR A 17 -7.72 -17.42 -11.53
C TYR A 17 -8.61 -18.33 -10.66
N ALA A 18 -8.75 -17.99 -9.38
CA ALA A 18 -9.64 -18.64 -8.42
C ALA A 18 -11.09 -18.65 -8.89
N LEU A 19 -11.62 -17.47 -9.24
CA LEU A 19 -12.98 -17.29 -9.75
C LEU A 19 -13.20 -18.07 -11.05
N ARG A 20 -12.24 -18.03 -11.97
CA ARG A 20 -12.30 -18.77 -13.25
C ARG A 20 -12.37 -20.28 -13.05
N ARG A 21 -11.63 -20.82 -12.07
CA ARG A 21 -11.54 -22.26 -11.84
C ARG A 21 -12.57 -22.78 -10.82
N LYS A 22 -13.41 -21.90 -10.25
CA LYS A 22 -14.37 -22.18 -9.16
C LYS A 22 -13.77 -23.07 -8.07
N ARG A 23 -12.49 -22.86 -7.75
CA ARG A 23 -11.83 -23.59 -6.66
C ARG A 23 -11.95 -22.77 -5.41
N ASP A 24 -12.33 -23.43 -4.32
CA ASP A 24 -12.24 -22.83 -3.00
C ASP A 24 -10.78 -22.51 -2.68
N LEU A 25 -10.50 -21.22 -2.48
CA LEU A 25 -9.21 -20.71 -1.99
C LEU A 25 -9.12 -20.75 -0.47
N GLN A 26 -10.05 -21.46 0.17
CA GLN A 26 -10.13 -21.72 1.61
C GLN A 26 -9.01 -22.65 2.13
N ASN A 27 -7.87 -22.71 1.45
CA ASN A 27 -6.71 -23.41 1.98
C ASN A 27 -6.04 -22.48 3.02
N PRO A 28 -6.05 -22.84 4.31
CA PRO A 28 -5.60 -21.96 5.40
C PRO A 28 -4.14 -21.52 5.24
N VAL A 29 -3.31 -22.33 4.57
CA VAL A 29 -1.91 -21.98 4.28
C VAL A 29 -1.79 -20.80 3.31
N LEU A 30 -2.66 -20.76 2.28
CA LEU A 30 -2.63 -19.71 1.27
C LEU A 30 -3.17 -18.39 1.85
N VAL A 31 -4.26 -18.46 2.63
CA VAL A 31 -4.85 -17.30 3.32
C VAL A 31 -3.86 -16.72 4.35
N SER A 32 -3.15 -17.57 5.10
CA SER A 32 -2.09 -17.13 6.02
C SER A 32 -0.94 -16.41 5.30
N LEU A 33 -0.49 -16.93 4.14
CA LEU A 33 0.55 -16.29 3.33
C LEU A 33 0.12 -14.88 2.87
N PHE A 34 -1.14 -14.71 2.46
CA PHE A 34 -1.67 -13.41 2.05
C PHE A 34 -1.72 -12.42 3.20
N VAL A 35 -2.19 -12.84 4.38
CA VAL A 35 -2.22 -12.00 5.58
C VAL A 35 -0.80 -11.50 5.93
N VAL A 36 0.19 -12.39 5.95
CA VAL A 36 1.57 -12.01 6.27
C VAL A 36 2.15 -11.08 5.20
N GLY A 37 1.90 -11.37 3.92
CA GLY A 37 2.37 -10.54 2.80
C GLY A 37 1.78 -9.14 2.79
N ASP A 38 0.48 -9.00 3.06
CA ASP A 38 -0.19 -7.70 3.17
C ASP A 38 0.31 -6.90 4.37
N TRP A 39 0.61 -7.57 5.49
CA TRP A 39 1.24 -6.92 6.65
C TRP A 39 2.63 -6.37 6.35
N VAL A 40 3.49 -7.18 5.71
CA VAL A 40 4.85 -6.76 5.36
C VAL A 40 4.82 -5.61 4.36
N THR A 41 3.98 -5.70 3.33
CA THR A 41 3.85 -4.64 2.32
C THR A 41 3.24 -3.37 2.89
N ALA A 42 2.28 -3.46 3.80
CA ALA A 42 1.76 -2.31 4.53
C ALA A 42 2.87 -1.61 5.34
N LEU A 43 3.68 -2.36 6.08
CA LEU A 43 4.75 -1.78 6.89
C LEU A 43 5.81 -1.07 6.03
N LEU A 44 6.20 -1.68 4.91
CA LEU A 44 7.12 -1.08 3.94
C LEU A 44 6.56 0.22 3.36
N SER A 45 5.26 0.24 3.04
CA SER A 45 4.62 1.42 2.45
C SER A 45 4.43 2.55 3.45
N LEU A 46 4.17 2.24 4.72
CA LEU A 46 4.19 3.22 5.80
C LEU A 46 5.58 3.83 5.98
N ALA A 47 6.62 2.99 6.02
CA ALA A 47 8.00 3.46 6.15
C ALA A 47 8.37 4.39 4.99
N ALA A 48 8.01 4.04 3.75
CA ALA A 48 8.24 4.87 2.57
C ALA A 48 7.44 6.19 2.62
N ALA A 49 6.18 6.16 3.06
CA ALA A 49 5.34 7.35 3.21
C ALA A 49 5.89 8.31 4.27
N CYS A 50 6.26 7.79 5.45
CA CYS A 50 6.85 8.58 6.53
C CYS A 50 8.20 9.19 6.14
N SER A 51 9.05 8.43 5.43
CA SER A 51 10.33 8.94 4.92
C SER A 51 10.10 10.07 3.90
N SER A 52 9.14 9.92 2.99
CA SER A 52 8.80 10.94 1.99
C SER A 52 8.21 12.21 2.62
N ALA A 53 7.35 12.06 3.64
CA ALA A 53 6.78 13.17 4.39
C ALA A 53 7.85 13.96 5.17
N GLY A 54 8.83 13.27 5.78
CA GLY A 54 9.94 13.93 6.46
C GLY A 54 10.80 14.79 5.50
N VAL A 55 11.05 14.27 4.30
CA VAL A 55 11.75 15.02 3.24
C VAL A 55 10.91 16.22 2.77
N GLN A 56 9.59 16.07 2.62
CA GLN A 56 8.71 17.17 2.24
C GLN A 56 8.72 18.30 3.27
N VAL A 57 8.71 18.00 4.58
CA VAL A 57 8.81 19.01 5.64
C VAL A 57 10.12 19.77 5.54
N LEU A 58 11.23 19.08 5.28
CA LEU A 58 12.56 19.71 5.11
C LEU A 58 12.59 20.64 3.89
N TYR A 59 12.03 20.22 2.75
CA TYR A 59 11.92 21.06 1.55
C TYR A 59 11.04 22.30 1.77
N ALA A 60 9.92 22.14 2.47
CA ALA A 60 8.95 23.21 2.70
C ALA A 60 9.40 24.22 3.77
N ARG A 61 10.08 23.76 4.84
CA ARG A 61 10.48 24.61 5.98
C ARG A 61 11.89 25.18 5.87
N ASP A 62 12.87 24.40 5.44
CA ASP A 62 14.27 24.79 5.54
C ASP A 62 14.85 25.34 4.24
N LEU A 63 14.51 24.74 3.10
CA LEU A 63 15.10 25.16 1.82
C LEU A 63 14.25 26.18 1.06
N SER A 64 12.95 26.32 1.35
CA SER A 64 12.00 27.19 0.64
C SER A 64 12.00 27.03 -0.90
N ILE A 65 12.57 25.94 -1.42
CA ILE A 65 12.72 25.65 -2.85
C ILE A 65 11.33 25.59 -3.52
N CYS A 66 10.32 25.08 -2.81
CA CYS A 66 8.94 25.08 -3.31
C CYS A 66 8.35 26.49 -3.56
N ARG A 67 8.96 27.56 -3.02
CA ARG A 67 8.55 28.95 -3.24
C ARG A 67 9.34 29.64 -4.35
N LEU A 68 10.46 29.04 -4.78
CA LEU A 68 11.40 29.59 -5.75
C LEU A 68 11.29 28.89 -7.11
N ASP A 69 11.07 27.57 -7.09
CA ASP A 69 10.80 26.72 -8.25
C ASP A 69 9.30 26.38 -8.27
N ASN A 70 8.71 26.31 -9.48
CA ASN A 70 7.26 26.28 -9.72
C ASN A 70 6.44 25.46 -8.69
N ASP A 71 5.55 26.12 -7.94
CA ASP A 71 4.66 25.53 -6.91
C ASP A 71 3.93 24.24 -7.35
N LEU A 72 3.71 24.09 -8.65
CA LEU A 72 3.02 22.96 -9.27
C LEU A 72 3.72 21.61 -9.00
N GLU A 73 5.06 21.56 -8.95
CA GLU A 73 5.80 20.31 -8.70
C GLU A 73 5.75 19.92 -7.22
N CYS A 74 5.79 20.91 -6.31
CA CYS A 74 5.68 20.68 -4.88
C CYS A 74 4.28 20.17 -4.50
N SER A 75 3.22 20.73 -5.11
CA SER A 75 1.85 20.27 -4.92
C SER A 75 1.64 18.83 -5.37
N ARG A 76 2.25 18.42 -6.51
CA ARG A 76 2.18 17.03 -6.98
C ARG A 76 2.87 16.05 -6.03
N PHE A 77 3.99 16.47 -5.43
CA PHE A 77 4.70 15.65 -4.45
C PHE A 77 3.89 15.47 -3.16
N GLU A 78 3.23 16.54 -2.68
CA GLU A 78 2.32 16.49 -1.54
C GLU A 78 1.15 15.52 -1.77
N VAL A 79 0.49 15.64 -2.92
CA VAL A 79 -0.63 14.76 -3.27
C VAL A 79 -0.17 13.31 -3.36
N ALA A 80 1.04 13.04 -3.87
CA ALA A 80 1.59 11.69 -3.91
C ALA A 80 1.81 11.09 -2.51
N ILE A 81 2.24 11.90 -1.53
CA ILE A 81 2.42 11.48 -0.14
C ILE A 81 1.07 11.15 0.50
N ILE A 82 0.06 12.01 0.31
CA ILE A 82 -1.31 11.78 0.81
C ILE A 82 -1.88 10.48 0.24
N LEU A 83 -1.73 10.27 -1.08
CA LEU A 83 -2.15 9.04 -1.73
C LEU A 83 -1.40 7.82 -1.18
N ALA A 84 -0.11 7.93 -0.86
CA ALA A 84 0.64 6.84 -0.24
C ALA A 84 0.06 6.46 1.14
N PHE A 85 -0.27 7.44 1.99
CA PHE A 85 -0.96 7.18 3.26
C PHE A 85 -2.34 6.55 3.07
N LEU A 86 -3.09 7.01 2.08
CA LEU A 86 -4.41 6.46 1.77
C LEU A 86 -4.32 5.00 1.32
N THR A 87 -3.37 4.69 0.43
CA THR A 87 -3.13 3.30 -0.01
C THR A 87 -2.71 2.40 1.15
N TRP A 88 -1.89 2.90 2.08
CA TRP A 88 -1.51 2.15 3.28
C TRP A 88 -2.73 1.80 4.15
N LEU A 89 -3.64 2.75 4.38
CA LEU A 89 -4.89 2.50 5.12
C LEU A 89 -5.76 1.45 4.44
N LEU A 90 -5.90 1.51 3.11
CA LEU A 90 -6.67 0.52 2.35
C LEU A 90 -6.07 -0.88 2.44
N VAL A 91 -4.74 -1.02 2.35
CA VAL A 91 -4.07 -2.32 2.55
C VAL A 91 -4.28 -2.82 3.98
N GLY A 92 -4.18 -1.94 4.98
CA GLY A 92 -4.46 -2.28 6.38
C GLY A 92 -5.88 -2.82 6.56
N ALA A 93 -6.89 -2.14 6.01
CA ALA A 93 -8.28 -2.59 6.06
C ALA A 93 -8.48 -3.95 5.37
N SER A 94 -7.89 -4.15 4.19
CA SER A 94 -7.93 -5.42 3.46
C SER A 94 -7.33 -6.57 4.27
N SER A 95 -6.16 -6.35 4.87
CA SER A 95 -5.49 -7.37 5.71
C SER A 95 -6.33 -7.75 6.93
N HIS A 96 -7.06 -6.80 7.51
CA HIS A 96 -7.92 -7.03 8.66
C HIS A 96 -9.15 -7.86 8.29
N VAL A 97 -9.77 -7.58 7.14
CA VAL A 97 -10.88 -8.39 6.61
C VAL A 97 -10.40 -9.81 6.30
N MET A 98 -9.23 -9.95 5.66
CA MET A 98 -8.66 -11.26 5.34
C MET A 98 -8.32 -12.07 6.60
N PHE A 99 -7.83 -11.41 7.65
CA PHE A 99 -7.59 -12.04 8.96
C PHE A 99 -8.90 -12.51 9.63
N TRP A 100 -9.95 -11.69 9.58
CA TRP A 100 -11.27 -12.09 10.06
C TRP A 100 -11.84 -13.27 9.28
N LEU A 101 -11.59 -13.31 7.98
CA LEU A 101 -12.01 -14.41 7.12
C LEU A 101 -11.22 -15.70 7.42
N LEU A 102 -9.92 -15.60 7.74
CA LEU A 102 -9.14 -16.73 8.24
C LEU A 102 -9.68 -17.25 9.57
N ALA A 103 -10.10 -16.36 10.47
CA ALA A 103 -10.64 -16.73 11.78
C ALA A 103 -12.05 -17.35 11.72
N SER A 104 -12.81 -17.12 10.63
CA SER A 104 -14.14 -17.70 10.43
C SER A 104 -14.13 -19.04 9.69
N ILE A 105 -12.97 -19.46 9.18
CA ILE A 105 -12.71 -20.76 8.53
C ILE A 105 -12.25 -21.78 9.58
#